data_AF-A0A7K0A5N0-F1
#
_entry.id   AF-A0A7K0A5N0-F1
#
_cell.length_a   1.000
_cell.length_b   1.000
_cell.length_c   1.000
_cell.angle_alpha   90.00
_cell.angle_beta   90.00
_cell.angle_gamma   90.00
#
_symmetry.space_group_name_H-M   'P 1'
#
loop_
_entity.id
_entity.type
_entity.pdbx_description
1 polymer ?
#
loop_
_entity_poly.entity_id
_entity_poly.type
_entity_poly.pdbx_seq_one_letter_code
_entity_poly.pdbx_strand_id
1 'polypeptide(L)'
;MRPRDTTDRLGDPNCARPQPLLERTGGDSFLRSFIQRDRLGPPKQREEEEPMPFVGPDAVALELVSDTRWKLLHPLTYEGKTDTYVVPAGFDTDLASVPRALVWLVPRYGRYTRSAILHDYLVTRDDVPKHDADGIFRRSMRELKVPFLQRWMMWGGVGLFSTLRDRGDSMTGPGLLHTLGLILVVVPSAIFVAVPFLVVSVWLVLMALLELVAYPFELLSNLLKPLDEREHVNRPEFLWKLS
;
A
#
# COMPACT_ATOMS: atom_id res chain seq x y z
N MET A 1 -1.66 -76.02 32.96
CA MET A 1 -1.12 -76.08 34.34
C MET A 1 -1.98 -75.25 35.30
N ARG A 2 -1.90 -75.51 36.61
CA ARG A 2 -2.50 -74.69 37.69
C ARG A 2 -1.44 -73.76 38.35
N PRO A 3 -1.82 -72.81 39.25
CA PRO A 3 -1.07 -71.57 39.49
C PRO A 3 -0.50 -71.40 40.92
N ARG A 4 0.03 -70.20 41.22
CA ARG A 4 0.18 -69.48 42.52
C ARG A 4 0.80 -68.09 42.25
N ASP A 5 0.45 -66.93 42.82
CA ASP A 5 -0.38 -66.51 43.98
C ASP A 5 0.21 -66.90 45.37
N THR A 6 0.34 -66.09 46.42
CA THR A 6 -0.11 -64.71 46.79
C THR A 6 1.12 -63.79 47.07
N THR A 7 1.19 -62.63 47.78
CA THR A 7 0.38 -61.59 48.50
C THR A 7 1.33 -60.35 48.61
N ASP A 8 0.97 -59.06 48.56
CA ASP A 8 0.09 -58.20 49.40
C ASP A 8 0.69 -57.74 50.77
N ARG A 9 0.23 -56.56 51.25
CA ARG A 9 0.68 -55.64 52.34
C ARG A 9 1.55 -54.46 51.85
N LEU A 10 1.18 -53.17 51.93
CA LEU A 10 0.48 -52.35 52.96
C LEU A 10 1.39 -52.01 54.16
N GLY A 11 1.67 -50.72 54.45
CA GLY A 11 2.55 -50.38 55.59
C GLY A 11 2.94 -48.92 55.91
N ASP A 12 2.62 -47.91 55.09
CA ASP A 12 2.65 -46.47 55.45
C ASP A 12 4.03 -45.92 55.99
N PRO A 13 4.21 -44.88 56.85
CA PRO A 13 5.11 -43.78 56.45
C PRO A 13 6.25 -43.40 57.42
N ASN A 14 7.17 -42.57 56.91
CA ASN A 14 7.99 -41.60 57.66
C ASN A 14 8.92 -42.14 58.78
N CYS A 15 10.16 -42.50 58.41
CA CYS A 15 11.31 -42.52 59.33
C CYS A 15 12.40 -41.54 58.84
N ALA A 16 12.72 -40.54 59.66
CA ALA A 16 13.51 -39.38 59.25
C ALA A 16 15.02 -39.46 59.58
N ARG A 17 15.80 -38.61 58.89
CA ARG A 17 17.00 -37.95 59.45
C ARG A 17 16.93 -36.44 59.17
N PRO A 18 17.56 -35.58 60.01
CA PRO A 18 17.14 -34.18 60.15
C PRO A 18 17.86 -33.18 59.23
N GLN A 19 17.27 -31.98 59.13
CA GLN A 19 17.86 -30.77 58.55
C GLN A 19 18.77 -30.04 59.56
N PRO A 20 19.59 -29.09 59.09
CA PRO A 20 19.34 -27.67 59.36
C PRO A 20 19.08 -26.92 58.03
N LEU A 21 18.02 -26.12 57.86
CA LEU A 21 17.55 -24.95 58.63
C LEU A 21 18.51 -23.75 58.58
N LEU A 22 18.49 -23.04 57.46
CA LEU A 22 18.75 -21.60 57.22
C LEU A 22 18.42 -21.36 55.72
N GLU A 23 17.64 -20.37 55.28
CA GLU A 23 16.85 -19.36 55.99
C GLU A 23 15.54 -19.06 55.21
N ARG A 24 14.66 -18.18 55.72
CA ARG A 24 13.25 -18.06 55.33
C ARG A 24 12.87 -16.67 54.78
N THR A 25 13.12 -16.46 53.49
CA THR A 25 12.46 -15.41 52.67
C THR A 25 12.17 -16.01 51.28
N GLY A 26 11.14 -15.60 50.53
CA GLY A 26 10.20 -14.50 50.74
C GLY A 26 10.03 -13.58 49.52
N GLY A 27 10.22 -14.05 48.28
CA GLY A 27 10.29 -13.18 47.09
C GLY A 27 9.47 -13.59 45.84
N ASP A 28 9.12 -14.86 45.66
CA ASP A 28 8.75 -15.40 44.32
C ASP A 28 7.39 -14.94 43.75
N SER A 29 6.57 -14.20 44.51
CA SER A 29 5.40 -13.51 43.95
C SER A 29 5.78 -12.27 43.13
N PHE A 30 6.90 -11.61 43.46
CA PHE A 30 7.26 -10.30 42.91
C PHE A 30 7.74 -10.36 41.45
N LEU A 31 8.37 -11.48 41.06
CA LEU A 31 8.84 -11.69 39.68
C LEU A 31 7.70 -11.95 38.69
N ARG A 32 6.54 -12.44 39.13
CA ARG A 32 5.35 -12.55 38.25
C ARG A 32 4.66 -11.21 38.01
N SER A 33 4.79 -10.24 38.93
CA SER A 33 4.33 -8.85 38.67
C SER A 33 5.23 -8.07 37.70
N PHE A 34 6.50 -8.47 37.52
CA PHE A 34 7.48 -7.74 36.70
C PHE A 34 7.36 -7.95 35.18
N ILE A 35 6.49 -8.87 34.74
CA ILE A 35 6.17 -9.11 33.31
C ILE A 35 4.98 -8.24 32.83
N GLN A 36 4.23 -7.61 33.75
CA GLN A 36 2.88 -7.09 33.49
C GLN A 36 2.74 -5.56 33.66
N ARG A 37 3.84 -4.80 33.70
CA ARG A 37 3.84 -3.32 33.81
C ARG A 37 4.89 -2.69 32.89
N ASP A 38 4.78 -1.38 32.68
CA ASP A 38 5.78 -0.49 32.05
C ASP A 38 6.07 -0.68 30.53
N ARG A 39 5.06 -1.09 29.76
CA ARG A 39 4.96 -0.71 28.32
C ARG A 39 3.57 -0.30 27.80
N LEU A 40 2.55 -0.28 28.64
CA LEU A 40 1.38 0.57 28.38
C LEU A 40 1.60 1.90 29.10
N GLY A 41 1.78 2.96 28.31
CA GLY A 41 1.36 4.29 28.76
C GLY A 41 -0.16 4.30 29.00
N PRO A 42 -0.74 5.38 29.57
CA PRO A 42 -2.20 5.50 29.64
C PRO A 42 -2.78 5.22 28.24
N PRO A 43 -3.82 4.39 28.11
CA PRO A 43 -4.37 4.07 26.79
C PRO A 43 -4.74 5.39 26.13
N LYS A 44 -4.03 5.75 25.06
CA LYS A 44 -4.26 6.98 24.30
C LYS A 44 -5.75 6.99 24.04
N GLN A 45 -6.45 7.99 24.61
CA GLN A 45 -7.91 8.00 24.68
C GLN A 45 -8.44 7.56 23.32
N ARG A 46 -9.20 6.45 23.30
CA ARG A 46 -9.60 5.79 22.06
C ARG A 46 -10.36 6.84 21.27
N GLU A 47 -9.67 7.46 20.30
CA GLU A 47 -10.19 8.55 19.50
C GLU A 47 -11.51 8.04 18.95
N GLU A 48 -12.60 8.74 19.26
CA GLU A 48 -13.94 8.32 18.87
C GLU A 48 -13.87 8.01 17.38
N GLU A 49 -14.01 6.73 17.01
CA GLU A 49 -13.64 6.26 15.68
C GLU A 49 -14.64 6.85 14.70
N GLU A 50 -14.31 8.04 14.16
CA GLU A 50 -15.06 8.76 13.13
C GLU A 50 -15.49 7.70 12.11
N PRO A 51 -16.79 7.39 12.02
CA PRO A 51 -17.25 6.18 11.35
C PRO A 51 -16.74 6.22 9.93
N MET A 52 -15.79 5.31 9.63
CA MET A 52 -15.10 5.36 8.35
C MET A 52 -16.16 5.13 7.27
N PRO A 53 -16.22 5.99 6.24
CA PRO A 53 -17.34 6.02 5.30
C PRO A 53 -17.33 4.82 4.36
N PHE A 54 -16.46 3.83 4.58
CA PHE A 54 -16.46 2.56 3.91
C PHE A 54 -16.71 1.47 4.95
N VAL A 55 -17.89 0.85 4.89
CA VAL A 55 -18.31 -0.19 5.83
C VAL A 55 -17.70 -1.52 5.41
N GLY A 56 -16.76 -2.02 6.21
CA GLY A 56 -16.03 -3.26 5.95
C GLY A 56 -14.68 -3.31 6.68
N PRO A 57 -13.88 -4.36 6.46
CA PRO A 57 -12.50 -4.42 6.95
C PRO A 57 -11.61 -3.37 6.27
N ASP A 58 -10.56 -2.92 6.94
CA ASP A 58 -9.62 -1.95 6.35
C ASP A 58 -8.84 -2.49 5.14
N ALA A 59 -8.70 -3.82 5.04
CA ALA A 59 -8.09 -4.48 3.89
C ALA A 59 -9.11 -4.66 2.75
N VAL A 60 -8.86 -4.02 1.61
CA VAL A 60 -9.58 -4.34 0.36
C VAL A 60 -8.94 -5.58 -0.26
N ALA A 61 -9.70 -6.67 -0.37
CA ALA A 61 -9.27 -7.88 -1.05
C ALA A 61 -9.50 -7.77 -2.56
N LEU A 62 -8.42 -7.83 -3.35
CA LEU A 62 -8.43 -7.75 -4.81
C LEU A 62 -7.70 -8.95 -5.41
N GLU A 63 -8.27 -9.53 -6.46
CA GLU A 63 -7.65 -10.57 -7.29
C GLU A 63 -7.08 -9.94 -8.57
N LEU A 64 -5.88 -10.33 -8.99
CA LEU A 64 -5.27 -9.86 -10.24
C LEU A 64 -5.75 -10.74 -11.40
N VAL A 65 -6.55 -10.17 -12.31
CA VAL A 65 -7.12 -10.89 -13.46
C VAL A 65 -6.25 -10.72 -14.71
N SER A 66 -5.57 -9.58 -14.85
CA SER A 66 -4.53 -9.33 -15.85
C SER A 66 -3.60 -8.21 -15.40
N ASP A 67 -2.49 -7.97 -16.12
CA ASP A 67 -1.43 -6.99 -15.83
C ASP A 67 -1.90 -5.60 -15.32
N THR A 68 -3.11 -5.18 -15.71
CA THR A 68 -3.73 -3.91 -15.30
C THR A 68 -5.11 -4.05 -14.64
N ARG A 69 -5.76 -5.22 -14.63
CA ARG A 69 -7.15 -5.38 -14.15
C ARG A 69 -7.25 -6.19 -12.86
N TRP A 70 -8.03 -5.65 -11.94
CA TRP A 70 -8.24 -6.20 -10.60
C TRP A 70 -9.72 -6.46 -10.36
N LYS A 71 -10.05 -7.59 -9.73
CA LYS A 71 -11.41 -7.98 -9.39
C LYS A 71 -11.65 -7.85 -7.90
N LEU A 72 -12.73 -7.16 -7.52
CA LEU A 72 -13.10 -6.93 -6.13
C LEU A 72 -13.67 -8.21 -5.50
N LEU A 73 -13.01 -8.78 -4.49
CA LEU A 73 -13.42 -10.07 -3.91
C LEU A 73 -14.59 -9.99 -2.91
N HIS A 74 -14.79 -8.83 -2.29
CA HIS A 74 -15.83 -8.60 -1.26
C HIS A 74 -16.55 -7.27 -1.55
N PRO A 75 -17.87 -7.17 -1.31
CA PRO A 75 -18.62 -5.95 -1.63
C PRO A 75 -18.07 -4.75 -0.85
N LEU A 76 -17.91 -3.61 -1.51
CA LEU A 76 -17.41 -2.38 -0.92
C LEU A 76 -18.57 -1.39 -0.77
N THR A 77 -19.06 -1.23 0.45
CA THR A 77 -20.11 -0.26 0.79
C THR A 77 -19.49 1.08 1.15
N TYR A 78 -19.92 2.16 0.51
CA TYR A 78 -19.66 3.54 0.90
C TYR A 78 -20.91 4.17 1.50
N GLU A 79 -20.80 4.70 2.72
CA GLU A 79 -21.82 5.49 3.41
C GLU A 79 -21.35 6.94 3.50
N GLY A 80 -21.79 7.75 2.54
CA GLY A 80 -21.66 9.20 2.58
C GLY A 80 -22.76 9.84 3.44
N LYS A 81 -22.64 11.15 3.70
CA LYS A 81 -23.57 11.89 4.58
C LYS A 81 -25.03 11.97 4.07
N THR A 82 -25.24 11.72 2.79
CA THR A 82 -26.56 11.78 2.11
C THR A 82 -26.80 10.60 1.17
N ASP A 83 -25.75 9.83 0.84
CA ASP A 83 -25.74 8.92 -0.31
C ASP A 83 -25.00 7.63 0.07
N THR A 84 -25.64 6.48 -0.15
CA THR A 84 -25.05 5.15 0.11
C THR A 84 -24.89 4.39 -1.20
N TYR A 85 -23.67 3.89 -1.47
CA TYR A 85 -23.36 3.13 -2.68
C TYR A 85 -22.73 1.79 -2.31
N VAL A 86 -23.20 0.71 -2.91
CA VAL A 86 -22.62 -0.64 -2.74
C VAL A 86 -21.98 -1.07 -4.06
N VAL A 87 -20.65 -1.22 -4.07
CA VAL A 87 -19.94 -1.85 -5.19
C VAL A 87 -20.05 -3.37 -5.02
N PRO A 88 -20.58 -4.13 -6.01
CA PRO A 88 -20.75 -5.57 -5.88
C PRO A 88 -19.41 -6.31 -5.89
N ALA A 89 -19.34 -7.44 -5.20
CA ALA A 89 -18.25 -8.40 -5.38
C ALA A 89 -18.24 -8.90 -6.84
N GLY A 90 -17.05 -9.10 -7.39
CA GLY A 90 -16.81 -9.44 -8.79
C GLY A 90 -16.68 -8.25 -9.73
N PHE A 91 -16.75 -7.00 -9.25
CA PHE A 91 -16.51 -5.79 -10.05
C PHE A 91 -15.04 -5.71 -10.52
N ASP A 92 -14.84 -5.48 -11.82
CA ASP A 92 -13.52 -5.43 -12.47
C ASP A 92 -13.03 -3.97 -12.63
N THR A 93 -12.17 -3.52 -11.73
CA THR A 93 -11.54 -2.19 -11.70
C THR A 93 -10.18 -2.20 -12.41
N ASP A 94 -9.78 -1.11 -13.09
CA ASP A 94 -8.39 -0.90 -13.54
C ASP A 94 -7.56 -0.03 -12.57
N LEU A 95 -8.21 0.52 -11.55
CA LEU A 95 -7.64 1.39 -10.50
C LEU A 95 -6.93 2.62 -11.10
N ALA A 96 -6.10 3.28 -10.29
CA ALA A 96 -5.27 4.36 -10.76
C ALA A 96 -4.21 3.83 -11.76
N SER A 97 -4.52 3.95 -13.07
CA SER A 97 -3.60 3.77 -14.20
C SER A 97 -2.54 4.88 -14.26
N VAL A 98 -1.73 4.99 -13.20
CA VAL A 98 -0.68 6.00 -13.03
C VAL A 98 0.51 5.70 -13.97
N PRO A 99 0.90 6.63 -14.88
CA PRO A 99 2.11 6.49 -15.68
C PRO A 99 3.36 6.33 -14.80
N ARG A 100 4.32 5.46 -15.19
CA ARG A 100 5.52 5.18 -14.37
C ARG A 100 6.27 6.45 -13.92
N ALA A 101 6.29 7.49 -14.75
CA ALA A 101 6.90 8.79 -14.46
C ALA A 101 6.20 9.63 -13.36
N LEU A 102 5.04 9.19 -12.84
CA LEU A 102 4.30 9.83 -11.74
C LEU A 102 4.21 8.96 -10.47
N VAL A 103 4.67 7.70 -10.51
CA VAL A 103 4.59 6.76 -9.37
C VAL A 103 5.40 7.22 -8.16
N TRP A 104 6.41 8.08 -8.34
CA TRP A 104 7.17 8.71 -7.27
C TRP A 104 6.36 9.75 -6.46
N LEU A 105 5.28 10.29 -7.03
CA LEU A 105 4.44 11.32 -6.41
C LEU A 105 3.09 10.77 -5.96
N VAL A 106 2.50 9.89 -6.78
CA VAL A 106 1.26 9.17 -6.47
C VAL A 106 1.55 7.68 -6.63
N PRO A 107 1.69 6.91 -5.53
CA PRO A 107 1.80 5.45 -5.58
C PRO A 107 0.64 4.82 -6.37
N ARG A 108 0.74 3.55 -6.80
CA ARG A 108 -0.38 2.88 -7.49
C ARG A 108 -1.54 2.53 -6.56
N TYR A 109 -1.27 2.25 -5.28
CA TYR A 109 -2.26 1.85 -4.27
C TYR A 109 -2.04 2.60 -2.96
N GLY A 110 -3.09 2.76 -2.15
CA GLY A 110 -2.98 3.38 -0.83
C GLY A 110 -4.33 3.80 -0.25
N ARG A 111 -4.33 4.82 0.62
CA ARG A 111 -5.53 5.28 1.36
C ARG A 111 -6.72 5.66 0.48
N TYR A 112 -6.49 6.06 -0.77
CA TYR A 112 -7.54 6.44 -1.73
C TYR A 112 -8.09 5.24 -2.53
N THR A 113 -7.55 4.02 -2.40
CA THR A 113 -7.93 2.88 -3.27
C THR A 113 -9.42 2.53 -3.16
N ARG A 114 -10.04 2.67 -1.98
CA ARG A 114 -11.50 2.51 -1.81
C ARG A 114 -12.29 3.57 -2.61
N SER A 115 -11.83 4.83 -2.60
CA SER A 115 -12.40 5.90 -3.41
C SER A 115 -12.25 5.66 -4.92
N ALA A 116 -11.13 5.09 -5.37
CA ALA A 116 -10.93 4.76 -6.78
C ALA A 116 -11.93 3.68 -7.25
N ILE A 117 -12.05 2.58 -6.51
CA ILE A 117 -13.02 1.50 -6.81
C ILE A 117 -14.47 2.03 -6.83
N LEU A 118 -14.80 2.94 -5.92
CA LEU A 118 -16.09 3.63 -5.90
C LEU A 118 -16.28 4.54 -7.13
N HIS A 119 -15.26 5.29 -7.54
CA HIS A 119 -15.31 6.17 -8.72
C HIS A 119 -15.47 5.36 -10.01
N ASP A 120 -14.66 4.31 -10.20
CA ASP A 120 -14.76 3.38 -11.33
C ASP A 120 -16.20 2.83 -11.44
N TYR A 121 -16.77 2.37 -10.33
CA TYR A 121 -18.15 1.86 -10.27
C TYR A 121 -19.18 2.94 -10.62
N LEU A 122 -19.08 4.15 -10.06
CA LEU A 122 -19.98 5.26 -10.37
C LEU A 122 -19.89 5.68 -11.85
N VAL A 123 -18.70 5.61 -12.47
CA VAL A 123 -18.50 5.91 -13.90
C VAL A 123 -19.08 4.82 -14.82
N THR A 124 -19.30 3.59 -14.33
CA THR A 124 -20.03 2.55 -15.07
C THR A 124 -21.56 2.67 -15.01
N ARG A 125 -22.11 3.69 -14.35
CA ARG A 125 -23.56 3.88 -14.16
C ARG A 125 -24.10 5.05 -14.97
N ASP A 126 -25.23 4.84 -15.65
CA ASP A 126 -25.92 5.90 -16.41
C ASP A 126 -26.75 6.85 -15.53
N ASP A 127 -27.03 6.51 -14.27
CA ASP A 127 -27.85 7.32 -13.35
C ASP A 127 -27.06 8.36 -12.53
N VAL A 128 -25.73 8.31 -12.56
CA VAL A 128 -24.84 9.26 -11.86
C VAL A 128 -24.06 10.07 -12.89
N PRO A 129 -24.26 11.40 -12.99
CA PRO A 129 -23.50 12.21 -13.94
C PRO A 129 -22.03 12.29 -13.50
N LYS A 130 -21.11 12.24 -14.46
CA LYS A 130 -19.66 12.10 -14.19
C LYS A 130 -19.08 13.19 -13.29
N HIS A 131 -19.63 14.41 -13.32
CA HIS A 131 -19.22 15.49 -12.41
C HIS A 131 -19.56 15.23 -10.95
N ASP A 132 -20.68 14.52 -10.67
CA ASP A 132 -21.01 14.08 -9.32
C ASP A 132 -20.18 12.87 -8.91
N ALA A 133 -19.87 11.95 -9.83
CA ALA A 133 -18.90 10.87 -9.57
C ALA A 133 -17.51 11.44 -9.20
N ASP A 134 -16.98 12.40 -9.97
CA ASP A 134 -15.75 13.15 -9.67
C ASP A 134 -15.87 13.90 -8.32
N GLY A 135 -17.05 14.43 -8.00
CA GLY A 135 -17.38 15.08 -6.73
C GLY A 135 -17.36 14.12 -5.52
N ILE A 136 -17.97 12.94 -5.64
CA ILE A 136 -18.02 11.86 -4.63
C ILE A 136 -16.62 11.25 -4.44
N PHE A 137 -15.84 11.11 -5.51
CA PHE A 137 -14.43 10.71 -5.44
C PHE A 137 -13.60 11.69 -4.59
N ARG A 138 -13.75 13.00 -4.83
CA ARG A 138 -13.09 14.04 -4.03
C ARG A 138 -13.61 14.10 -2.58
N ARG A 139 -14.89 13.78 -2.35
CA ARG A 139 -15.53 13.71 -1.02
C ARG A 139 -14.98 12.55 -0.20
N SER A 140 -15.09 11.33 -0.72
CA SER A 140 -14.60 10.10 -0.07
C SER A 140 -13.09 10.14 0.21
N MET A 141 -12.26 10.72 -0.70
CA MET A 141 -10.83 10.93 -0.41
C MET A 141 -10.57 11.91 0.76
N ARG A 142 -11.44 12.91 0.99
CA ARG A 142 -11.32 13.79 2.18
C ARG A 142 -11.61 13.01 3.45
N GLU A 143 -12.60 12.13 3.42
CA GLU A 143 -13.07 11.35 4.57
C GLU A 143 -12.07 10.21 4.91
N LEU A 144 -11.43 9.60 3.89
CA LEU A 144 -10.28 8.69 4.03
C LEU A 144 -8.98 9.38 4.49
N LYS A 145 -9.03 10.68 4.81
CA LYS A 145 -7.91 11.51 5.31
C LYS A 145 -6.69 11.47 4.37
N VAL A 146 -6.94 11.48 3.04
CA VAL A 146 -5.92 11.60 1.99
C VAL A 146 -5.33 13.02 2.01
N PRO A 147 -4.00 13.20 1.84
CA PRO A 147 -3.35 14.51 1.79
C PRO A 147 -4.01 15.49 0.82
N PHE A 148 -4.10 16.76 1.23
CA PHE A 148 -4.78 17.83 0.48
C PHE A 148 -4.34 17.88 -1.00
N LEU A 149 -3.02 17.96 -1.24
CA LEU A 149 -2.45 18.06 -2.58
C LEU A 149 -2.78 16.83 -3.43
N GLN A 150 -2.51 15.62 -2.92
CA GLN A 150 -2.80 14.36 -3.62
C GLN A 150 -4.29 14.27 -4.03
N ARG A 151 -5.21 14.56 -3.11
CA ARG A 151 -6.66 14.54 -3.38
C ARG A 151 -7.05 15.52 -4.50
N TRP A 152 -6.51 16.73 -4.48
CA TRP A 152 -6.81 17.74 -5.51
C TRP A 152 -6.19 17.39 -6.86
N MET A 153 -4.95 16.87 -6.89
CA MET A 153 -4.31 16.41 -8.11
C MET A 153 -5.06 15.23 -8.75
N MET A 154 -5.48 14.25 -7.94
CA MET A 154 -6.26 13.10 -8.43
C MET A 154 -7.64 13.53 -8.96
N TRP A 155 -8.35 14.42 -8.24
CA TRP A 155 -9.61 14.99 -8.73
C TRP A 155 -9.44 15.78 -10.03
N GLY A 156 -8.40 16.62 -10.13
CA GLY A 156 -8.08 17.37 -11.33
C GLY A 156 -7.75 16.46 -12.52
N GLY A 157 -7.08 15.33 -12.27
CA GLY A 157 -6.78 14.31 -13.28
C GLY A 157 -8.03 13.63 -13.85
N VAL A 158 -8.92 13.11 -12.98
CA VAL A 158 -10.16 12.46 -13.46
C VAL A 158 -11.11 13.45 -14.11
N GLY A 159 -11.27 14.66 -13.54
CA GLY A 159 -12.13 15.69 -14.10
C GLY A 159 -11.62 16.26 -15.44
N LEU A 160 -10.30 16.32 -15.63
CA LEU A 160 -9.72 16.62 -16.95
C LEU A 160 -10.03 15.50 -17.95
N PHE A 161 -9.90 14.23 -17.55
CA PHE A 161 -10.18 13.09 -18.42
C PHE A 161 -11.67 13.00 -18.80
N SER A 162 -12.59 13.21 -17.86
CA SER A 162 -14.03 13.26 -18.13
C SER A 162 -14.37 14.41 -19.09
N THR A 163 -13.86 15.63 -18.83
CA THR A 163 -14.05 16.80 -19.71
C THR A 163 -13.43 16.60 -21.12
N LEU A 164 -12.27 15.93 -21.23
CA LEU A 164 -11.63 15.64 -22.51
C LEU A 164 -12.36 14.57 -23.33
N ARG A 165 -13.06 13.65 -22.67
CA ARG A 165 -13.90 12.63 -23.30
C ARG A 165 -15.23 13.22 -23.78
N ASP A 166 -15.84 14.08 -22.95
CA ASP A 166 -17.19 14.61 -23.17
C ASP A 166 -17.18 15.98 -23.89
N ARG A 167 -16.30 16.11 -24.89
CA ARG A 167 -15.90 17.34 -25.61
C ARG A 167 -16.99 18.14 -26.34
N GLY A 168 -18.26 17.75 -26.22
CA GLY A 168 -19.41 18.43 -26.84
C GLY A 168 -20.20 19.34 -25.88
N ASP A 169 -20.47 18.89 -24.64
CA ASP A 169 -21.47 19.53 -23.76
C ASP A 169 -20.88 20.39 -22.63
N SER A 170 -19.58 20.34 -22.39
CA SER A 170 -18.95 20.93 -21.18
C SER A 170 -19.00 22.47 -21.09
N MET A 171 -19.50 23.17 -22.11
CA MET A 171 -19.64 24.63 -22.12
C MET A 171 -21.04 25.15 -21.75
N THR A 172 -22.00 24.26 -21.46
CA THR A 172 -23.38 24.66 -21.17
C THR A 172 -23.64 24.82 -19.67
N GLY A 173 -23.85 26.05 -19.20
CA GLY A 173 -24.28 26.34 -17.82
C GLY A 173 -23.24 26.00 -16.75
N PRO A 174 -23.60 25.29 -15.66
CA PRO A 174 -22.74 25.08 -14.49
C PRO A 174 -21.44 24.31 -14.78
N GLY A 175 -21.38 23.58 -15.91
CA GLY A 175 -20.15 22.95 -16.41
C GLY A 175 -18.97 23.91 -16.53
N LEU A 176 -19.21 25.19 -16.85
CA LEU A 176 -18.17 26.21 -16.94
C LEU A 176 -17.45 26.43 -15.59
N LEU A 177 -18.19 26.46 -14.47
CA LEU A 177 -17.59 26.62 -13.14
C LEU A 177 -16.79 25.38 -12.73
N HIS A 178 -17.24 24.18 -13.11
CA HIS A 178 -16.48 22.95 -12.93
C HIS A 178 -15.17 22.99 -13.74
N THR A 179 -15.23 23.35 -15.03
CA THR A 179 -14.06 23.46 -15.91
C THR A 179 -13.06 24.52 -15.43
N LEU A 180 -13.52 25.68 -14.96
CA LEU A 180 -12.65 26.70 -14.36
C LEU A 180 -12.00 26.19 -13.06
N GLY A 181 -12.75 25.48 -12.21
CA GLY A 181 -12.22 24.84 -11.00
C GLY A 181 -11.18 23.76 -11.30
N LEU A 182 -11.36 22.98 -12.38
CA LEU A 182 -10.38 22.02 -12.86
C LEU A 182 -9.12 22.72 -13.36
N ILE A 183 -9.23 23.73 -14.22
CA ILE A 183 -8.07 24.49 -14.74
C ILE A 183 -7.25 25.10 -13.60
N LEU A 184 -7.92 25.70 -12.60
CA LEU A 184 -7.30 26.30 -11.42
C LEU A 184 -6.46 25.31 -10.58
N VAL A 185 -6.81 24.02 -10.60
CA VAL A 185 -6.09 22.97 -9.86
C VAL A 185 -5.07 22.25 -10.74
N VAL A 186 -5.44 21.91 -11.97
CA VAL A 186 -4.62 21.16 -12.93
C VAL A 186 -3.39 21.96 -13.36
N VAL A 187 -3.52 23.25 -13.67
CA VAL A 187 -2.38 24.04 -14.18
C VAL A 187 -1.27 24.21 -13.14
N PRO A 188 -1.52 24.65 -11.88
CA PRO A 188 -0.48 24.68 -10.85
C PRO A 188 0.08 23.30 -10.51
N SER A 189 -0.76 22.26 -10.52
CA SER A 189 -0.32 20.87 -10.28
C SER A 189 0.62 20.36 -11.38
N ALA A 190 0.34 20.67 -12.64
CA ALA A 190 1.19 20.31 -13.78
C ALA A 190 2.54 21.04 -13.71
N ILE A 191 2.55 22.33 -13.33
CA ILE A 191 3.78 23.10 -13.11
C ILE A 191 4.61 22.49 -11.97
N PHE A 192 3.97 22.15 -10.84
CA PHE A 192 4.63 21.50 -9.70
C PHE A 192 5.25 20.14 -10.04
N VAL A 193 4.64 19.37 -10.95
CA VAL A 193 5.19 18.09 -11.46
C VAL A 193 6.31 18.32 -12.48
N ALA A 194 6.17 19.32 -13.36
CA ALA A 194 7.10 19.58 -14.45
C ALA A 194 8.50 19.98 -13.95
N VAL A 195 8.59 20.81 -12.90
CA VAL A 195 9.88 21.27 -12.35
C VAL A 195 10.81 20.12 -11.93
N PRO A 196 10.44 19.21 -11.00
CA PRO A 196 11.31 18.09 -10.61
C PRO A 196 11.52 17.10 -11.77
N PHE A 197 10.52 16.88 -12.63
CA PHE A 197 10.67 16.02 -13.81
C PHE A 197 11.75 16.54 -14.78
N LEU A 198 11.77 17.86 -15.04
CA LEU A 198 12.79 18.50 -15.87
C LEU A 198 14.18 18.44 -15.21
N VAL A 199 14.30 18.71 -13.91
CA VAL A 199 15.57 18.61 -13.18
C VAL A 199 16.16 17.20 -13.26
N VAL A 200 15.36 16.16 -13.01
CA VAL A 200 15.78 14.76 -13.14
C VAL A 200 16.14 14.42 -14.58
N SER A 201 15.35 14.86 -15.56
CA SER A 201 15.62 14.60 -16.98
C SER A 201 16.94 15.22 -17.45
N VAL A 202 17.23 16.47 -17.07
CA VAL A 202 18.49 17.14 -17.37
C VAL A 202 19.67 16.42 -16.73
N TRP A 203 19.53 15.98 -15.47
CA TRP A 203 20.59 15.23 -14.79
C TRP A 203 20.87 13.87 -15.45
N LEU A 204 19.83 13.14 -15.86
CA LEU A 204 19.98 11.87 -16.57
C LEU A 204 20.65 12.04 -17.94
N VAL A 205 20.32 13.09 -18.69
CA VAL A 205 21.00 13.43 -19.96
C VAL A 205 22.46 13.80 -19.72
N LEU A 206 22.77 14.58 -18.67
CA LEU A 206 24.14 14.92 -18.31
C LEU A 206 24.95 13.67 -17.92
N MET A 207 24.39 12.76 -17.13
CA MET A 207 25.04 11.49 -16.78
C MET A 207 25.28 10.61 -18.02
N ALA A 208 24.31 10.50 -18.92
CA ALA A 208 24.46 9.72 -20.16
C ALA A 208 25.53 10.33 -21.10
N LEU A 209 25.69 11.66 -21.13
CA LEU A 209 26.77 12.32 -21.86
C LEU A 209 28.14 12.10 -21.22
N LEU A 210 28.23 12.08 -19.89
CA LEU A 210 29.47 11.72 -19.18
C LEU A 210 29.84 10.25 -19.42
N GLU A 211 28.88 9.33 -19.36
CA GLU A 211 29.07 7.90 -19.68
C GLU A 211 29.53 7.71 -21.13
N LEU A 212 28.92 8.41 -22.09
CA LEU A 212 29.32 8.38 -23.50
C LEU A 212 30.76 8.86 -23.75
N VAL A 213 31.30 9.73 -22.88
CA VAL A 213 32.69 10.21 -22.94
C VAL A 213 33.65 9.31 -22.14
N ALA A 214 33.21 8.73 -21.03
CA ALA A 214 34.01 7.82 -20.20
C ALA A 214 34.18 6.44 -20.84
N TYR A 215 33.11 5.87 -21.42
CA TYR A 215 33.11 4.55 -22.05
C TYR A 215 34.21 4.32 -23.09
N PRO A 216 34.48 5.21 -24.07
CA PRO A 216 35.61 5.03 -24.99
C PRO A 216 36.98 5.11 -24.31
N PHE A 217 37.12 5.86 -23.21
CA PHE A 217 38.36 5.92 -22.43
C PHE A 217 38.59 4.62 -21.64
N GLU A 218 37.54 4.07 -21.01
CA GLU A 218 37.60 2.77 -20.35
C GLU A 218 37.82 1.62 -21.35
N LEU A 219 37.17 1.66 -22.51
CA LEU A 219 37.36 0.70 -23.59
C LEU A 219 38.80 0.72 -24.13
N LEU A 220 39.38 1.91 -24.32
CA LEU A 220 40.78 2.08 -24.72
C LEU A 220 41.75 1.60 -23.63
N SER A 221 41.48 1.94 -22.36
CA SER A 221 42.25 1.45 -21.20
C SER A 221 42.24 -0.09 -21.14
N ASN A 222 41.07 -0.71 -21.24
CA ASN A 222 40.91 -2.17 -21.23
C ASN A 222 41.49 -2.85 -22.50
N LEU A 223 41.56 -2.15 -23.63
CA LEU A 223 42.26 -2.62 -24.82
C LEU A 223 43.78 -2.63 -24.63
N LEU A 224 44.32 -1.59 -23.98
CA LEU A 224 45.75 -1.41 -23.69
C LEU A 224 46.28 -2.30 -22.55
N LYS A 225 45.40 -2.79 -21.64
CA LYS A 225 45.80 -3.71 -20.57
C LYS A 225 46.43 -5.01 -21.13
N PRO A 226 47.60 -5.43 -20.59
CA PRO A 226 48.24 -6.67 -20.98
C PRO A 226 47.35 -7.87 -20.64
N LEU A 227 47.53 -8.99 -21.34
CA LEU A 227 46.64 -10.16 -21.25
C LEU A 227 46.62 -10.81 -19.86
N ASP A 228 47.70 -10.65 -19.08
CA ASP A 228 47.88 -11.19 -17.73
C ASP A 228 47.09 -10.41 -16.66
N GLU A 229 46.82 -9.12 -16.89
CA GLU A 229 45.99 -8.27 -16.01
C GLU A 229 44.49 -8.32 -16.35
N ARG A 230 44.08 -9.13 -17.33
CA ARG A 230 42.67 -9.27 -17.69
C ARG A 230 41.99 -10.18 -16.68
N GLU A 231 41.35 -9.54 -15.70
CA GLU A 231 40.57 -10.17 -14.63
C GLU A 231 39.82 -11.39 -15.14
N HIS A 232 40.04 -12.54 -14.49
CA HIS A 232 39.63 -13.84 -14.99
C HIS A 232 38.14 -14.08 -14.72
N VAL A 233 37.28 -13.29 -15.37
CA VAL A 233 35.83 -13.23 -15.19
C VAL A 233 35.26 -14.64 -15.10
N ASN A 234 34.72 -14.97 -13.93
CA ASN A 234 34.10 -16.26 -13.65
C ASN A 234 32.88 -16.43 -14.57
N ARG A 235 33.06 -17.15 -15.68
CA ARG A 235 31.98 -17.35 -16.65
C ARG A 235 30.97 -18.31 -16.03
N PRO A 236 29.68 -17.93 -15.92
CA PRO A 236 28.67 -18.89 -15.50
C PRO A 236 28.67 -20.07 -16.47
N GLU A 237 28.90 -21.28 -15.97
CA GLU A 237 28.80 -22.48 -16.78
C GLU A 237 27.34 -22.69 -17.16
N PHE A 238 26.99 -22.27 -18.38
CA PHE A 238 25.69 -22.52 -18.98
C PHE A 238 25.55 -24.01 -19.30
N LEU A 239 25.29 -24.82 -18.26
CA LEU A 239 24.87 -26.20 -18.34
C LEU A 239 23.46 -26.27 -18.95
N TRP A 240 23.39 -26.10 -20.27
CA TRP A 240 22.19 -26.26 -21.08
C TRP A 240 21.68 -27.70 -20.99
N LYS A 241 20.88 -27.99 -19.95
CA LYS A 241 20.11 -29.22 -19.84
C LYS A 241 19.01 -29.22 -20.90
N LEU A 242 19.36 -29.63 -22.10
CA LEU A 242 18.42 -30.10 -23.10
C LEU A 242 17.81 -31.41 -22.58
N SER A 243 16.52 -31.38 -22.27
CA SER A 243 15.70 -32.46 -21.74
C SER A 243 14.25 -32.27 -22.16
#